data_AF-A0A378Q588-F1
#
_entry.id   AF-A0A378Q588-F1
#
_cell.length_a   1.000
_cell.length_b   1.000
_cell.length_c   1.000
_cell.angle_alpha   90.00
_cell.angle_beta   90.00
_cell.angle_gamma   90.00
#
_symmetry.space_group_name_H-M   'P 1'
#
loop_
_entity.id
_entity.type
_entity.pdbx_description
1 polymer ?
#
loop_
_entity_poly.entity_id
_entity_poly.type
_entity_poly.pdbx_seq_one_letter_code
_entity_poly.pdbx_strand_id
1 'polypeptide(L)'
;MKIALLIDADNTSYQHIDRIFDNLKEFGEVKIAKAFGRNNNLKSWEGNAGNYKLSIERHQKEGKNSADFSMTIAGVEILTQYHHLDAFCIVSGDADFVHLIAAIKDKQKYVIGMGGKNTAQRLKEQCDKFFDLSQSSLKSSKSQHKNTKKKLNENTNLTNLIKKIIKEQSEDKQFVKLQIVGSILGNQPNRLKSKDYGYKSWKELFLDLNFITMYVNGNNQVLVKIKEKNSSKKKTNKKLTQSSSLENFEEEDCYYNPKQQAYYRLSEWSQFMSDITGIQQNWDWYND
;
A
#
# COMPACT_ATOMS: atom_id res chain seq x y z
N MET A 1 6.27 19.84 5.49
CA MET A 1 7.51 19.12 5.83
C MET A 1 8.30 18.81 4.56
N LYS A 2 9.63 18.75 4.65
CA LYS A 2 10.52 18.22 3.61
C LYS A 2 10.76 16.74 3.89
N ILE A 3 10.50 15.89 2.90
CA ILE A 3 10.40 14.44 3.09
C ILE A 3 11.48 13.72 2.28
N ALA A 4 12.17 12.76 2.89
CA ALA A 4 12.91 11.71 2.18
C ALA A 4 12.06 10.45 2.04
N LEU A 5 11.95 9.92 0.83
CA LEU A 5 11.19 8.73 0.49
C LEU A 5 12.16 7.60 0.12
N LEU A 6 12.08 6.49 0.85
CA LEU A 6 12.85 5.27 0.62
C LEU A 6 11.87 4.12 0.33
N ILE A 7 12.05 3.48 -0.81
CA ILE A 7 11.15 2.44 -1.31
C ILE A 7 11.90 1.14 -1.49
N ASP A 8 11.41 0.09 -0.85
CA ASP A 8 11.77 -1.28 -1.14
C ASP A 8 10.98 -1.75 -2.38
N ALA A 9 11.62 -1.69 -3.55
CA ALA A 9 11.02 -2.02 -4.83
C ALA A 9 10.99 -3.53 -5.12
N ASP A 10 11.65 -4.35 -4.31
CA ASP A 10 11.54 -5.80 -4.39
C ASP A 10 10.24 -6.30 -3.74
N ASN A 11 9.82 -5.67 -2.65
CA ASN A 11 8.60 -6.04 -1.94
C ASN A 11 7.41 -5.11 -2.22
N THR A 12 7.62 -4.01 -2.93
CA THR A 12 6.56 -3.06 -3.32
C THR A 12 6.36 -3.03 -4.83
N SER A 13 5.11 -3.17 -5.29
CA SER A 13 4.78 -3.00 -6.70
C SER A 13 4.72 -1.51 -7.10
N TYR A 14 5.28 -1.19 -8.27
CA TYR A 14 5.19 0.14 -8.88
C TYR A 14 3.75 0.66 -9.01
N GLN A 15 2.74 -0.22 -9.10
CA GLN A 15 1.33 0.16 -9.16
C GLN A 15 0.85 1.02 -7.98
N HIS A 16 1.60 1.04 -6.88
CA HIS A 16 1.31 1.86 -5.71
C HIS A 16 1.94 3.25 -5.73
N ILE A 17 2.76 3.60 -6.72
CA ILE A 17 3.54 4.85 -6.69
C ILE A 17 2.67 6.10 -6.60
N ASP A 18 1.62 6.20 -7.41
CA ASP A 18 0.71 7.35 -7.40
C ASP A 18 0.13 7.55 -6.00
N ARG A 19 -0.24 6.44 -5.37
CA ARG A 19 -0.80 6.43 -4.03
C ARG A 19 0.21 6.81 -2.95
N ILE A 20 1.45 6.35 -3.07
CA ILE A 20 2.54 6.73 -2.16
C ILE A 20 2.69 8.24 -2.20
N PHE A 21 2.82 8.82 -3.39
CA PHE A 21 2.96 10.27 -3.55
C PHE A 21 1.70 11.04 -3.12
N ASP A 22 0.50 10.55 -3.41
CA ASP A 22 -0.74 11.19 -2.99
C ASP A 22 -0.88 11.24 -1.46
N ASN A 23 -0.53 10.15 -0.76
CA ASN A 23 -0.49 10.16 0.70
C ASN A 23 0.54 11.18 1.23
N LEU A 24 1.70 11.31 0.59
CA LEU A 24 2.75 12.23 1.05
C LEU A 24 2.41 13.71 0.84
N LYS A 25 1.60 14.05 -0.16
CA LYS A 25 1.13 15.44 -0.40
C LYS A 25 0.44 16.04 0.82
N GLU A 26 -0.22 15.22 1.66
CA GLU A 26 -0.88 15.68 2.88
C GLU A 26 0.12 16.13 3.97
N PHE A 27 1.38 15.67 3.90
CA PHE A 27 2.42 15.92 4.89
C PHE A 27 3.44 16.96 4.43
N GLY A 28 3.71 17.01 3.12
CA GLY A 28 4.59 18.00 2.53
C GLY A 28 5.19 17.57 1.21
N GLU A 29 6.42 18.05 0.97
CA GLU A 29 7.10 17.92 -0.31
C GLU A 29 8.22 16.89 -0.22
N VAL A 30 8.23 15.94 -1.16
CA VAL A 30 9.30 14.95 -1.30
C VAL A 30 10.52 15.62 -1.94
N LYS A 31 11.62 15.69 -1.20
CA LYS A 31 12.89 16.29 -1.65
C LYS A 31 13.88 15.24 -2.15
N ILE A 32 13.86 14.06 -1.54
CA ILE A 32 14.68 12.92 -1.94
C ILE A 32 13.73 11.74 -2.13
N ALA A 33 13.83 11.03 -3.25
CA ALA A 33 13.09 9.82 -3.50
C ALA A 33 14.03 8.77 -4.08
N LYS A 34 14.20 7.64 -3.37
CA LYS A 34 15.02 6.52 -3.80
C LYS A 34 14.23 5.22 -3.76
N ALA A 35 14.40 4.37 -4.77
CA ALA A 35 13.85 3.02 -4.82
C ALA A 35 14.97 1.98 -4.99
N PHE A 36 14.96 0.97 -4.13
CA PHE A 36 16.02 -0.03 -4.00
C PHE A 36 15.47 -1.39 -4.42
N GLY A 37 16.17 -2.10 -5.30
CA GLY A 37 15.74 -3.43 -5.70
C GLY A 37 16.70 -4.15 -6.64
N ARG A 38 16.30 -5.36 -7.02
CA ARG A 38 17.01 -6.19 -7.99
C ARG A 38 16.55 -5.90 -9.41
N ASN A 39 17.43 -6.18 -10.37
CA ASN A 39 17.27 -5.82 -11.79
C ASN A 39 15.93 -6.30 -12.40
N ASN A 40 15.40 -7.45 -11.96
CA ASN A 40 14.16 -8.01 -12.47
C ASN A 40 12.92 -7.21 -12.06
N ASN A 41 12.95 -6.58 -10.89
CA ASN A 41 11.80 -5.86 -10.32
C ASN A 41 11.81 -4.37 -10.68
N LEU A 42 12.94 -3.83 -11.13
CA LEU A 42 13.12 -2.39 -11.35
C LEU A 42 12.69 -1.87 -12.72
N LYS A 43 12.48 -2.74 -13.73
CA LYS A 43 12.10 -2.31 -15.09
C LYS A 43 10.88 -1.37 -15.12
N SER A 44 9.84 -1.69 -14.35
CA SER A 44 8.61 -0.88 -14.26
C SER A 44 8.84 0.47 -13.56
N TRP A 45 9.78 0.50 -12.62
CA TRP A 45 10.15 1.70 -11.87
C TRP A 45 10.99 2.64 -12.73
N GLU A 46 11.96 2.11 -13.46
CA GLU A 46 12.89 2.87 -14.32
C GLU A 46 12.17 3.66 -15.41
N GLY A 47 11.23 3.03 -16.11
CA GLY A 47 10.47 3.68 -17.18
C GLY A 47 9.65 4.89 -16.73
N ASN A 48 9.40 5.03 -15.43
CA ASN A 48 8.57 6.08 -14.86
C ASN A 48 9.28 6.93 -13.80
N ALA A 49 10.56 6.67 -13.53
CA ALA A 49 11.32 7.31 -12.47
C ALA A 49 11.37 8.83 -12.62
N GLY A 50 11.48 9.32 -13.86
CA GLY A 50 11.50 10.75 -14.18
C GLY A 50 10.26 11.53 -13.74
N ASN A 51 9.08 10.89 -13.78
CA ASN A 51 7.81 11.54 -13.40
C ASN A 51 7.75 11.89 -11.90
N TYR A 52 8.53 11.16 -11.09
CA TYR A 52 8.52 11.24 -9.65
C TYR A 52 9.85 11.75 -9.06
N LYS A 53 10.80 12.17 -9.92
CA LYS A 53 12.18 12.48 -9.54
C LYS A 53 12.81 11.36 -8.67
N LEU A 54 12.49 10.12 -9.02
CA LEU A 54 12.89 8.94 -8.29
C LEU A 54 14.28 8.48 -8.77
N SER A 55 15.22 8.30 -7.85
CA SER A 55 16.50 7.66 -8.13
C SER A 55 16.37 6.15 -7.93
N ILE A 56 16.77 5.36 -8.93
CA ILE A 56 16.74 3.90 -8.87
C ILE A 56 18.11 3.38 -8.46
N GLU A 57 18.15 2.67 -7.33
CA GLU A 57 19.35 2.06 -6.77
C GLU A 57 19.31 0.55 -7.05
N ARG A 58 20.17 0.11 -7.98
CA ARG A 58 20.24 -1.29 -8.44
C ARG A 58 21.25 -2.07 -7.62
N HIS A 59 20.87 -3.27 -7.20
CA HIS A 59 21.79 -4.21 -6.55
C HIS A 59 22.00 -5.46 -7.41
N GLN A 60 23.26 -5.70 -7.77
CA GLN A 60 23.68 -6.83 -8.62
C GLN A 60 24.14 -8.07 -7.82
N LYS A 61 24.31 -7.97 -6.49
CA LYS A 61 24.86 -9.06 -5.68
C LYS A 61 23.79 -10.07 -5.26
N GLU A 62 24.08 -11.34 -5.49
CA GLU A 62 23.32 -12.49 -4.99
C GLU A 62 23.43 -12.55 -3.46
N GLY A 63 22.37 -12.13 -2.79
CA GLY A 63 22.23 -12.20 -1.35
C GLY A 63 20.83 -11.74 -0.99
N LYS A 64 20.11 -12.52 -0.19
CA LYS A 64 18.68 -12.29 0.09
C LYS A 64 18.37 -10.89 0.67
N ASN A 65 19.35 -10.24 1.31
CA ASN A 65 19.14 -8.98 2.04
C ASN A 65 19.95 -7.79 1.47
N SER A 66 20.49 -7.89 0.24
CA SER A 66 21.39 -6.84 -0.29
C SER A 66 20.68 -5.50 -0.53
N ALA A 67 19.41 -5.53 -0.94
CA ALA A 67 18.58 -4.34 -1.10
C ALA A 67 18.27 -3.68 0.25
N ASP A 68 17.91 -4.47 1.27
CA ASP A 68 17.53 -3.97 2.59
C ASP A 68 18.70 -3.28 3.30
N PHE A 69 19.89 -3.88 3.24
CA PHE A 69 21.11 -3.24 3.76
C PHE A 69 21.41 -1.94 3.03
N SER A 70 21.29 -1.91 1.71
CA SER A 70 21.60 -0.73 0.92
C SER A 70 20.61 0.40 1.19
N MET A 71 19.31 0.08 1.31
CA MET A 71 18.29 1.04 1.70
C MET A 71 18.54 1.57 3.12
N THR A 72 18.97 0.71 4.04
CA THR A 72 19.31 1.10 5.42
C THR A 72 20.51 2.05 5.44
N ILE A 73 21.59 1.72 4.74
CA ILE A 73 22.78 2.57 4.63
C ILE A 73 22.41 3.93 4.04
N ALA A 74 21.67 3.95 2.92
CA ALA A 74 21.22 5.18 2.30
C ALA A 74 20.31 6.01 3.23
N GLY A 75 19.47 5.35 4.02
CA GLY A 75 18.62 6.03 5.01
C GLY A 75 19.42 6.69 6.12
N VAL A 76 20.44 6.00 6.65
CA VAL A 76 21.37 6.58 7.64
C VAL A 76 22.17 7.73 7.05
N GLU A 77 22.68 7.57 5.82
CA GLU A 77 23.40 8.62 5.11
C GLU A 77 22.53 9.87 4.89
N ILE A 78 21.29 9.68 4.46
CA ILE A 78 20.35 10.80 4.28
C ILE A 78 20.05 11.46 5.63
N LEU A 79 19.87 10.68 6.69
CA LEU A 79 19.63 11.17 8.04
C LEU A 79 20.79 12.01 8.58
N THR A 80 22.03 11.60 8.32
CA THR A 80 23.24 12.28 8.81
C THR A 80 23.62 13.48 7.96
N GLN A 81 23.52 13.40 6.63
CA GLN A 81 23.96 14.49 5.75
C GLN A 81 22.87 15.57 5.52
N TYR A 82 21.59 15.22 5.57
CA TYR A 82 20.50 16.11 5.17
C TYR A 82 19.63 16.53 6.36
N HIS A 83 20.23 17.25 7.32
CA HIS A 83 19.56 17.69 8.55
C HIS A 83 18.29 18.53 8.35
N HIS A 84 18.16 19.18 7.18
CA HIS A 84 17.01 20.01 6.83
C HIS A 84 15.74 19.22 6.45
N LEU A 85 15.83 17.88 6.35
CA LEU A 85 14.66 17.04 6.17
C LEU A 85 13.89 16.95 7.49
N ASP A 86 12.57 17.02 7.42
CA ASP A 86 11.70 16.98 8.59
C ASP A 86 11.14 15.57 8.83
N ALA A 87 11.03 14.77 7.76
CA ALA A 87 10.37 13.48 7.80
C ALA A 87 11.01 12.46 6.85
N PHE A 88 10.84 11.18 7.20
CA PHE A 88 11.19 10.03 6.38
C PHE A 88 9.95 9.21 6.08
N CYS A 89 9.79 8.82 4.82
CA CYS A 89 8.81 7.85 4.39
C CYS A 89 9.51 6.53 4.05
N ILE A 90 9.21 5.48 4.81
CA ILE A 90 9.73 4.14 4.60
C ILE A 90 8.62 3.29 3.98
N VAL A 91 8.80 2.90 2.71
CA VAL A 91 7.86 2.03 1.99
C VAL A 91 8.41 0.61 1.99
N SER A 92 8.08 -0.16 3.02
CA SER A 92 8.36 -1.59 3.11
C SER A 92 7.40 -2.28 4.09
N GLY A 93 7.31 -3.60 3.98
CA GLY A 93 6.60 -4.45 4.92
C GLY A 93 7.49 -5.15 5.96
N ASP A 94 8.81 -5.07 5.80
CA ASP A 94 9.77 -5.88 6.57
C ASP A 94 10.06 -5.28 7.96
N ALA A 95 10.20 -6.14 8.97
CA ALA A 95 10.60 -5.74 10.31
C ALA A 95 12.06 -5.31 10.41
N ASP A 96 12.91 -5.67 9.43
CA ASP A 96 14.34 -5.33 9.42
C ASP A 96 14.60 -3.81 9.44
N PHE A 97 13.64 -3.00 8.97
CA PHE A 97 13.75 -1.54 9.00
C PHE A 97 13.38 -0.87 10.33
N VAL A 98 12.99 -1.64 11.35
CA VAL A 98 12.64 -1.10 12.68
C VAL A 98 13.80 -0.30 13.29
N HIS A 99 15.04 -0.78 13.16
CA HIS A 99 16.20 -0.08 13.72
C HIS A 99 16.51 1.24 12.99
N LEU A 100 16.32 1.28 11.66
CA LEU A 100 16.43 2.52 10.90
C LEU A 100 15.36 3.54 11.35
N ILE A 101 14.12 3.09 11.55
CA ILE A 101 13.03 3.94 12.04
C ILE A 101 13.36 4.51 13.42
N ALA A 102 13.87 3.67 14.34
CA ALA A 102 14.28 4.11 15.66
C ALA A 102 15.37 5.21 15.58
N ALA A 103 16.40 4.99 14.77
CA ALA A 103 17.47 5.98 14.58
C ALA A 103 16.96 7.31 14.01
N ILE A 104 15.99 7.28 13.08
CA ILE A 104 15.36 8.49 12.52
C ILE A 104 14.58 9.23 13.62
N LYS A 105 13.85 8.51 14.47
CA LYS A 105 13.06 9.10 15.57
C LYS A 105 13.94 9.66 16.68
N ASP A 106 15.08 9.03 16.96
CA ASP A 106 16.07 9.56 17.91
C ASP A 106 16.61 10.93 17.48
N LYS A 107 16.63 11.21 16.17
CA LYS A 107 16.93 12.53 15.60
C LYS A 107 15.71 13.46 15.52
N GLN A 108 14.63 13.13 16.21
CA GLN A 108 13.37 13.89 16.29
C GLN A 108 12.74 14.17 14.92
N LYS A 109 12.92 13.25 13.96
CA LYS A 109 12.30 13.33 12.62
C LYS A 109 11.02 12.50 12.59
N TYR A 110 10.03 12.97 11.82
CA TYR A 110 8.75 12.29 11.69
C TYR A 110 8.87 11.08 10.75
N VAL A 111 8.30 9.93 11.13
CA VAL A 111 8.36 8.70 10.33
C VAL A 111 6.98 8.30 9.80
N ILE A 112 6.89 8.23 8.48
CA ILE A 112 5.73 7.73 7.73
C ILE A 112 6.06 6.33 7.21
N GLY A 113 5.40 5.30 7.70
CA GLY A 113 5.48 3.96 7.14
C GLY A 113 4.41 3.74 6.08
N MET A 114 4.74 3.03 5.00
CA MET A 114 3.76 2.51 4.06
C MET A 114 4.06 1.07 3.70
N GLY A 115 3.03 0.23 3.63
CA GLY A 115 3.23 -1.18 3.29
C GLY A 115 1.94 -1.92 2.99
N GLY A 116 2.07 -3.19 2.60
CA GLY A 116 0.94 -4.04 2.24
C GLY A 116 0.22 -4.65 3.45
N LYS A 117 -0.73 -5.54 3.16
CA LYS A 117 -1.51 -6.26 4.17
C LYS A 117 -0.62 -7.03 5.17
N ASN A 118 0.45 -7.63 4.65
CA ASN A 118 1.35 -8.50 5.41
C ASN A 118 2.49 -7.76 6.11
N THR A 119 2.46 -6.42 6.17
CA THR A 119 3.50 -5.67 6.89
C THR A 119 3.57 -6.07 8.37
N ALA A 120 4.79 -6.29 8.86
CA ALA A 120 5.08 -6.65 10.23
C ALA A 120 4.49 -5.64 11.23
N GLN A 121 3.85 -6.15 12.28
CA GLN A 121 3.19 -5.32 13.29
C GLN A 121 4.18 -4.38 14.01
N ARG A 122 5.38 -4.89 14.33
CA ARG A 122 6.46 -4.10 14.95
C ARG A 122 6.85 -2.88 14.12
N LEU A 123 6.92 -3.02 12.80
CA LEU A 123 7.21 -1.90 11.90
C LEU A 123 6.11 -0.83 11.98
N LYS A 124 4.84 -1.24 11.98
CA LYS A 124 3.69 -0.32 12.04
C LYS A 124 3.68 0.50 13.33
N GLU A 125 4.00 -0.14 14.45
CA GLU A 125 3.98 0.48 15.79
C GLU A 125 5.12 1.48 16.00
N GLN A 126 6.24 1.32 15.29
CA GLN A 126 7.38 2.23 15.39
C GLN A 126 7.18 3.51 14.57
N CYS A 127 6.41 3.46 13.49
CA CYS A 127 6.08 4.63 12.67
C CYS A 127 5.15 5.60 13.43
N ASP A 128 5.31 6.91 13.22
CA ASP A 128 4.36 7.92 13.72
C ASP A 128 3.04 7.89 12.95
N LYS A 129 3.12 7.57 11.66
CA LYS A 129 1.96 7.31 10.80
C LYS A 129 2.22 6.10 9.92
N PHE A 130 1.23 5.20 9.82
CA PHE A 130 1.30 4.08 8.90
C PHE A 130 0.15 4.09 7.88
N PHE A 131 0.46 3.89 6.61
CA PHE A 131 -0.49 3.72 5.51
C PHE A 131 -0.47 2.30 4.95
N ASP A 132 -1.62 1.64 4.99
CA ASP A 132 -1.83 0.37 4.33
C ASP A 132 -2.13 0.60 2.83
N LEU A 133 -1.18 0.23 1.97
CA LEU A 133 -1.27 0.34 0.51
C LEU A 133 -2.22 -0.69 -0.10
N SER A 134 -2.58 -1.75 0.62
CA SER A 134 -3.53 -2.78 0.16
C SER A 134 -4.99 -2.36 0.33
N GLN A 135 -5.29 -1.55 1.34
CA GLN A 135 -6.65 -1.04 1.58
C GLN A 135 -6.95 0.02 0.53
N SER A 136 -7.84 -0.20 -0.44
CA SER A 136 -8.24 0.85 -1.38
C SER A 136 -8.55 2.17 -0.64
N SER A 137 -8.08 3.30 -1.21
CA SER A 137 -8.12 4.65 -0.65
C SER A 137 -9.53 5.07 -0.22
N LEU A 138 -9.90 4.69 1.00
CA LEU A 138 -11.18 4.94 1.65
C LEU A 138 -11.04 5.94 2.82
N LYS A 139 -9.88 6.57 3.04
CA LYS A 139 -9.68 7.43 4.21
C LYS A 139 -9.56 8.93 3.89
N SER A 140 -8.83 9.34 2.85
CA SER A 140 -8.82 10.74 2.37
C SER A 140 -10.03 11.09 1.48
N SER A 141 -10.69 10.08 0.90
CA SER A 141 -11.88 10.20 0.06
C SER A 141 -13.20 10.24 0.85
N LYS A 142 -13.24 10.03 2.17
CA LYS A 142 -14.52 9.87 2.91
C LYS A 142 -15.42 11.12 2.88
N SER A 143 -14.87 12.33 2.86
CA SER A 143 -15.68 13.55 2.79
C SER A 143 -16.23 13.79 1.39
N GLN A 144 -15.37 13.68 0.36
CA GLN A 144 -15.77 13.82 -1.04
C GLN A 144 -16.68 12.69 -1.50
N HIS A 145 -16.32 11.43 -1.24
CA HIS A 145 -17.08 10.23 -1.62
C HIS A 145 -18.43 10.12 -0.90
N LYS A 146 -18.57 10.66 0.33
CA LYS A 146 -19.89 10.82 0.96
C LYS A 146 -20.75 11.82 0.20
N ASN A 147 -20.18 12.94 -0.24
CA ASN A 147 -20.90 13.94 -1.04
C ASN A 147 -21.23 13.41 -2.43
N THR A 148 -20.33 12.71 -3.13
CA THR A 148 -20.62 12.08 -4.43
C THR A 148 -21.67 10.99 -4.29
N LYS A 149 -21.58 10.13 -3.27
CA LYS A 149 -22.60 9.10 -3.00
C LYS A 149 -23.97 9.71 -2.70
N LYS A 150 -24.02 10.77 -1.90
CA LYS A 150 -25.26 11.49 -1.58
C LYS A 150 -25.87 12.09 -2.85
N LYS A 151 -25.09 12.86 -3.62
CA LYS A 151 -25.52 13.46 -4.89
C LYS A 151 -25.96 12.42 -5.94
N LEU A 152 -25.30 11.26 -6.00
CA LEU A 152 -25.67 10.16 -6.88
C LEU A 152 -27.05 9.60 -6.53
N ASN A 153 -27.31 9.35 -5.25
CA ASN A 153 -28.59 8.78 -4.80
C ASN A 153 -29.75 9.79 -4.82
N GLU A 154 -29.45 11.09 -4.79
CA GLU A 154 -30.43 12.18 -4.95
C GLU A 154 -30.78 12.47 -6.41
N ASN A 155 -29.99 11.99 -7.38
CA ASN A 155 -30.27 12.14 -8.80
C ASN A 155 -31.44 11.23 -9.23
N THR A 156 -32.66 11.73 -9.09
CA THR A 156 -33.91 11.03 -9.40
C THR A 156 -33.96 10.56 -10.85
N ASN A 157 -33.45 11.35 -11.80
CA ASN A 157 -33.44 11.00 -13.22
C ASN A 157 -32.60 9.75 -13.49
N LEU A 158 -31.34 9.74 -13.03
CA LEU A 158 -30.45 8.59 -13.21
C LEU A 158 -30.99 7.36 -12.46
N THR A 159 -31.40 7.53 -11.21
CA THR A 159 -31.86 6.40 -10.39
C THR A 159 -33.15 5.79 -10.90
N ASN A 160 -34.08 6.58 -11.43
CA ASN A 160 -35.30 6.08 -12.07
C ASN A 160 -35.00 5.39 -13.41
N LEU A 161 -34.08 5.93 -14.21
CA LEU A 161 -33.64 5.31 -15.44
C LEU A 161 -33.00 3.93 -15.19
N ILE A 162 -32.11 3.82 -14.20
CA ILE A 162 -31.49 2.54 -13.82
C ILE A 162 -32.56 1.54 -13.36
N LYS A 163 -33.53 1.98 -12.55
CA LYS A 163 -34.65 1.11 -12.14
C LYS A 163 -35.49 0.65 -13.33
N LYS A 164 -35.76 1.53 -14.29
CA LYS A 164 -36.50 1.20 -15.52
C LYS A 164 -35.77 0.14 -16.34
N ILE A 165 -34.49 0.37 -16.63
CA ILE A 165 -33.65 -0.58 -17.40
C ILE A 165 -33.60 -1.95 -16.72
N ILE A 166 -33.39 -2.00 -15.40
CA ILE A 166 -33.31 -3.28 -14.70
C ILE A 166 -34.66 -4.01 -14.72
N LYS A 167 -35.79 -3.30 -14.62
CA LYS A 167 -37.13 -3.90 -14.73
C LYS A 167 -37.46 -4.40 -16.13
N GLU A 168 -37.06 -3.67 -17.17
CA GLU A 168 -37.29 -4.05 -18.57
C GLU A 168 -36.42 -5.24 -18.99
N GLN A 169 -35.22 -5.37 -18.42
CA GLN A 169 -34.27 -6.44 -18.75
C GLN A 169 -34.36 -7.65 -17.80
N SER A 170 -35.23 -7.61 -16.78
CA SER A 170 -35.44 -8.75 -15.89
C SER A 170 -36.51 -9.66 -16.47
N GLU A 171 -36.09 -10.70 -17.19
CA GLU A 171 -37.02 -11.65 -17.81
C GLU A 171 -37.70 -12.55 -16.75
N ASP A 172 -36.97 -13.13 -15.78
CA ASP A 172 -37.59 -14.05 -14.77
C ASP A 172 -36.92 -14.11 -13.37
N LYS A 173 -35.63 -13.74 -13.23
CA LYS A 173 -34.86 -13.99 -11.99
C LYS A 173 -34.48 -12.74 -11.20
N GLN A 174 -35.05 -11.58 -11.50
CA GLN A 174 -34.72 -10.27 -10.87
C GLN A 174 -33.23 -9.87 -10.91
N PHE A 175 -32.38 -10.61 -11.63
CA PHE A 175 -30.96 -10.34 -11.80
C PHE A 175 -30.67 -9.98 -13.25
N VAL A 176 -29.98 -8.87 -13.46
CA VAL A 176 -29.54 -8.42 -14.80
C VAL A 176 -28.02 -8.31 -14.80
N LYS A 177 -27.36 -8.67 -15.90
CA LYS A 177 -25.90 -8.49 -16.02
C LYS A 177 -25.55 -6.99 -16.04
N LEU A 178 -24.60 -6.57 -15.21
CA LEU A 178 -24.15 -5.17 -15.14
C LEU A 178 -23.68 -4.66 -16.49
N GLN A 179 -23.03 -5.50 -17.29
CA GLN A 179 -22.55 -5.14 -18.64
C GLN A 179 -23.71 -4.74 -19.57
N ILE A 180 -24.85 -5.44 -19.49
CA ILE A 180 -26.05 -5.11 -20.28
C ILE A 180 -26.58 -3.75 -19.84
N VAL A 181 -26.74 -3.54 -18.52
CA VAL A 181 -27.22 -2.26 -17.98
C VAL A 181 -26.28 -1.11 -18.36
N GLY A 182 -24.96 -1.30 -18.23
CA GLY A 182 -23.95 -0.30 -18.59
C GLY A 182 -23.93 0.03 -20.09
N SER A 183 -24.16 -0.97 -20.95
CA SER A 183 -24.31 -0.77 -22.40
C SER A 183 -25.55 0.07 -22.73
N ILE A 184 -26.71 -0.29 -22.15
CA ILE A 184 -27.97 0.45 -22.35
C ILE A 184 -27.87 1.89 -21.84
N LEU A 185 -27.18 2.12 -20.71
CA LEU A 185 -26.91 3.47 -20.18
C LEU A 185 -26.01 4.28 -21.11
N GLY A 186 -24.97 3.67 -21.68
CA GLY A 186 -24.06 4.31 -22.63
C GLY A 186 -24.71 4.65 -23.97
N ASN A 187 -25.75 3.91 -24.36
CA ASN A 187 -26.50 4.11 -25.61
C ASN A 187 -27.70 5.06 -25.48
N GLN A 188 -27.93 5.64 -24.30
CA GLN A 188 -28.94 6.70 -24.14
C GLN A 188 -28.60 7.93 -24.99
N PRO A 189 -29.58 8.81 -25.32
CA PRO A 189 -29.34 10.01 -26.13
C PRO A 189 -28.20 10.89 -25.59
N ASN A 190 -28.06 10.94 -24.26
CA ASN A 190 -27.04 11.73 -23.57
C ASN A 190 -25.70 11.00 -23.37
N ARG A 191 -25.52 9.79 -23.93
CA ARG A 191 -24.32 8.96 -23.85
C ARG A 191 -23.69 8.91 -22.45
N LEU A 192 -24.48 8.51 -21.45
CA LEU A 192 -24.10 8.58 -20.05
C LEU A 192 -22.82 7.78 -19.77
N LYS A 193 -21.89 8.34 -19.00
CA LYS A 193 -20.68 7.66 -18.53
C LYS A 193 -20.61 7.70 -17.01
N SER A 194 -19.98 6.68 -16.42
CA SER A 194 -19.71 6.63 -14.97
C SER A 194 -18.84 7.80 -14.49
N LYS A 195 -17.94 8.28 -15.35
CA LYS A 195 -17.05 9.43 -15.08
C LYS A 195 -17.81 10.74 -14.86
N ASP A 196 -18.94 10.93 -15.52
CA ASP A 196 -19.78 12.14 -15.38
C ASP A 196 -20.33 12.29 -13.96
N TYR A 197 -20.37 11.19 -13.21
CA TYR A 197 -20.82 11.11 -11.82
C TYR A 197 -19.67 10.97 -10.82
N GLY A 198 -18.41 11.09 -11.27
CA GLY A 198 -17.23 10.99 -10.42
C GLY A 198 -16.73 9.56 -10.15
N TYR A 199 -17.15 8.57 -10.95
CA TYR A 199 -16.76 7.17 -10.79
C TYR A 199 -15.85 6.69 -11.93
N LYS A 200 -14.90 5.80 -11.63
CA LYS A 200 -13.96 5.26 -12.63
C LYS A 200 -14.61 4.20 -13.52
N SER A 201 -15.64 3.52 -13.01
CA SER A 201 -16.34 2.45 -13.73
C SER A 201 -17.81 2.35 -13.33
N TRP A 202 -18.62 1.69 -14.17
CA TRP A 202 -20.00 1.34 -13.84
C TRP A 202 -20.09 0.47 -12.59
N LYS A 203 -19.11 -0.42 -12.37
CA LYS A 203 -19.07 -1.27 -11.18
C LYS A 203 -18.97 -0.44 -9.90
N GLU A 204 -18.10 0.57 -9.89
CA GLU A 204 -17.91 1.47 -8.75
C GLU A 204 -19.16 2.32 -8.47
N LEU A 205 -19.78 2.86 -9.52
CA LEU A 205 -21.02 3.62 -9.41
C LEU A 205 -22.16 2.79 -8.81
N PHE A 206 -22.33 1.55 -9.30
CA PHE A 206 -23.42 0.68 -8.85
C PHE A 206 -23.25 0.18 -7.41
N LEU A 207 -22.02 0.05 -6.91
CA LEU A 207 -21.75 -0.25 -5.50
C LEU A 207 -22.28 0.85 -4.55
N ASP A 208 -22.39 2.09 -5.05
CA ASP A 208 -22.83 3.25 -4.29
C ASP A 208 -24.32 3.56 -4.39
N LEU A 209 -25.07 2.85 -5.23
CA LEU A 209 -26.52 2.98 -5.35
C LEU A 209 -27.22 2.25 -4.20
N ASN A 210 -27.94 3.00 -3.36
CA ASN A 210 -28.56 2.48 -2.15
C ASN A 210 -29.67 1.46 -2.43
N PHE A 211 -30.26 1.47 -3.63
CA PHE A 211 -31.35 0.58 -4.03
C PHE A 211 -30.90 -0.63 -4.85
N ILE A 212 -29.59 -0.84 -5.06
CA ILE A 212 -29.05 -1.97 -5.82
C ILE A 212 -28.29 -2.95 -4.90
N THR A 213 -28.44 -4.23 -5.17
CA THR A 213 -27.55 -5.29 -4.69
C THR A 213 -26.79 -5.90 -5.85
N MET A 214 -25.52 -6.22 -5.62
CA MET A 214 -24.62 -6.79 -6.63
C MET A 214 -24.17 -8.19 -6.20
N TYR A 215 -24.10 -9.10 -7.17
CA TYR A 215 -23.66 -10.48 -6.99
C TYR A 215 -22.64 -10.82 -8.06
N VAL A 216 -21.75 -11.77 -7.75
CA VAL A 216 -20.84 -12.35 -8.74
C VAL A 216 -21.26 -13.80 -8.93
N ASN A 217 -21.50 -14.23 -10.16
CA ASN A 217 -21.82 -15.62 -10.46
C ASN A 217 -20.54 -16.48 -10.58
N GLY A 218 -20.69 -17.81 -10.70
CA GLY A 218 -19.57 -18.74 -10.87
C GLY A 218 -18.67 -18.45 -12.10
N ASN A 219 -19.16 -17.67 -13.06
CA ASN A 219 -18.42 -17.25 -14.26
C ASN A 219 -17.77 -15.86 -14.08
N ASN A 220 -17.64 -15.38 -12.85
CA ASN A 220 -17.08 -14.06 -12.49
C ASN A 220 -17.83 -12.86 -13.11
N GLN A 221 -19.08 -13.04 -13.54
CA GLN A 221 -19.91 -11.98 -14.09
C GLN A 221 -20.67 -11.27 -12.97
N VAL A 222 -20.75 -9.95 -13.07
CA VAL A 222 -21.45 -9.11 -12.09
C VAL A 222 -22.92 -9.00 -12.47
N LEU A 223 -23.79 -9.43 -11.56
CA LEU A 223 -25.25 -9.34 -11.65
C LEU A 223 -25.75 -8.24 -10.71
N VAL A 224 -26.79 -7.51 -11.13
CA VAL A 224 -27.45 -6.46 -10.34
C VAL A 224 -28.92 -6.79 -10.13
N LYS A 225 -29.43 -6.49 -8.93
CA LYS A 225 -30.84 -6.62 -8.55
C LYS A 225 -31.29 -5.36 -7.80
N ILE A 226 -32.56 -4.96 -7.96
CA ILE A 226 -33.15 -3.90 -7.14
C ILE A 226 -33.50 -4.47 -5.77
N LYS A 227 -33.12 -3.77 -4.70
CA LYS A 227 -33.52 -4.11 -3.32
C LYS A 227 -35.04 -4.04 -3.19
N GLU A 228 -35.64 -5.13 -2.76
CA GLU A 228 -37.04 -5.16 -2.36
C GLU A 228 -37.21 -4.35 -1.06
N LYS A 229 -38.24 -3.50 -0.99
CA LYS A 229 -38.61 -2.81 0.25
C LYS A 229 -39.21 -3.85 1.20
N ASN A 230 -38.39 -4.49 2.03
CA ASN A 230 -38.92 -5.30 3.12
C ASN A 230 -39.18 -4.42 4.35
N SER A 231 -40.48 -4.25 4.61
CA SER A 231 -41.08 -4.14 5.94
C SER A 231 -40.26 -4.88 7.00
N SER A 232 -39.79 -4.14 8.00
CA SER A 232 -39.42 -4.58 9.36
C SER A 232 -39.39 -6.09 9.65
N LYS A 233 -38.19 -6.64 9.89
CA LYS A 233 -37.93 -7.52 11.07
C LYS A 233 -36.45 -7.89 11.25
N LYS A 234 -35.98 -7.54 12.45
CA LYS A 234 -35.15 -8.28 13.43
C LYS A 234 -33.83 -8.90 12.98
N LYS A 235 -32.76 -8.32 13.55
CA LYS A 235 -31.49 -8.96 13.89
C LYS A 235 -31.74 -10.29 14.62
N THR A 236 -31.07 -11.35 14.20
CA THR A 236 -30.73 -12.48 15.06
C THR A 236 -29.28 -12.85 14.83
N ASN A 237 -28.47 -12.61 15.87
CA ASN A 237 -27.16 -13.22 16.04
C ASN A 237 -27.30 -14.74 16.09
N LYS A 238 -26.38 -15.47 15.47
CA LYS A 238 -26.12 -16.86 15.87
C LYS A 238 -24.61 -17.12 15.88
N LYS A 239 -24.08 -17.21 17.11
CA LYS A 239 -22.84 -17.91 17.47
C LYS A 239 -22.90 -19.35 16.96
N LEU A 240 -21.79 -19.88 16.46
CA LEU A 240 -21.48 -21.30 16.54
C LEU A 240 -20.03 -21.48 17.02
N THR A 241 -19.89 -22.26 18.07
CA THR A 241 -18.65 -22.73 18.71
C THR A 241 -18.35 -24.18 18.31
N GLN A 242 -17.06 -24.44 18.08
CA GLN A 242 -16.23 -25.64 18.36
C GLN A 242 -16.66 -27.05 17.92
N SER A 243 -15.68 -27.76 17.34
CA SER A 243 -15.14 -29.04 17.87
C SER A 243 -13.85 -29.49 17.16
N SER A 244 -12.85 -29.91 17.98
CA SER A 244 -11.84 -31.00 17.85
C SER A 244 -11.06 -31.20 16.53
N SER A 245 -9.78 -31.61 16.46
CA SER A 245 -8.92 -32.40 17.37
C SER A 245 -7.43 -32.26 16.96
N LEU A 246 -6.54 -32.62 17.88
CA LEU A 246 -5.07 -32.66 17.79
C LEU A 246 -4.54 -33.86 16.98
N GLU A 247 -3.37 -33.71 16.35
CA GLU A 247 -2.31 -34.73 16.31
C GLU A 247 -0.95 -34.10 15.95
N ASN A 248 0.11 -34.64 16.56
CA ASN A 248 1.50 -34.15 16.66
C ASN A 248 2.34 -34.37 15.39
N PHE A 249 3.49 -33.68 15.24
CA PHE A 249 4.78 -34.28 14.83
C PHE A 249 5.97 -33.29 15.00
N GLU A 250 6.85 -33.67 15.93
CA GLU A 250 8.32 -33.57 16.10
C GLU A 250 9.16 -32.32 15.68
N GLU A 251 10.06 -31.96 16.61
CA GLU A 251 11.16 -30.99 16.55
C GLU A 251 12.41 -31.58 15.86
N GLU A 252 13.18 -30.77 15.14
CA GLU A 252 14.63 -30.95 15.00
C GLU A 252 15.36 -29.59 14.96
N ASP A 253 16.46 -29.55 15.73
CA ASP A 253 17.42 -28.47 15.93
C ASP A 253 18.20 -28.09 14.66
N CYS A 254 18.65 -26.82 14.58
CA CYS A 254 19.89 -26.46 13.90
C CYS A 254 20.50 -25.17 14.48
N TYR A 255 21.60 -25.35 15.19
CA TYR A 255 22.55 -24.35 15.68
C TYR A 255 23.32 -23.70 14.50
N TYR A 256 23.44 -22.38 14.43
CA TYR A 256 24.32 -21.71 13.46
C TYR A 256 25.02 -20.48 14.06
N ASN A 257 26.35 -20.52 14.01
CA ASN A 257 27.32 -19.59 14.60
C ASN A 257 28.00 -18.78 13.47
N PRO A 258 27.89 -17.43 13.42
CA PRO A 258 28.52 -16.62 12.38
C PRO A 258 29.71 -15.82 12.91
N LYS A 259 30.88 -16.44 13.01
CA LYS A 259 32.16 -15.73 12.88
C LYS A 259 32.85 -16.24 11.63
N GLN A 260 33.29 -15.28 10.79
CA GLN A 260 34.13 -15.41 9.59
C GLN A 260 33.38 -15.26 8.26
N GLN A 261 33.88 -14.30 7.45
CA GLN A 261 33.46 -13.83 6.12
C GLN A 261 32.34 -12.76 6.18
N ALA A 262 32.60 -11.46 6.00
CA ALA A 262 33.49 -10.85 5.02
C ALA A 262 34.17 -9.57 5.54
N TYR A 263 35.41 -9.76 5.97
CA TYR A 263 36.49 -8.82 5.65
C TYR A 263 36.52 -8.66 4.12
N TYR A 264 36.23 -7.45 3.64
CA TYR A 264 36.74 -6.76 2.43
C TYR A 264 35.77 -5.65 2.03
N ARG A 265 35.78 -4.57 2.83
CA ARG A 265 35.65 -3.13 2.48
C ARG A 265 35.82 -2.26 3.73
N LEU A 266 36.83 -2.57 4.55
CA LEU A 266 37.09 -1.87 5.82
C LEU A 266 37.92 -0.59 5.68
N SER A 267 38.54 -0.31 4.52
CA SER A 267 39.34 0.90 4.34
C SER A 267 38.49 2.18 4.17
N GLU A 268 37.34 2.09 3.50
CA GLU A 268 36.44 3.24 3.31
C GLU A 268 35.51 3.44 4.53
N TRP A 269 35.18 2.36 5.24
CA TRP A 269 34.36 2.40 6.45
C TRP A 269 35.12 2.93 7.68
N SER A 270 36.42 2.65 7.77
CA SER A 270 37.27 3.23 8.82
C SER A 270 37.32 4.76 8.71
N GLN A 271 37.48 5.28 7.49
CA GLN A 271 37.51 6.72 7.24
C GLN A 271 36.16 7.39 7.58
N PHE A 272 35.04 6.78 7.16
CA PHE A 272 33.70 7.28 7.47
C PHE A 272 33.35 7.25 8.97
N MET A 273 33.73 6.18 9.69
CA MET A 273 33.52 6.10 11.14
C MET A 273 34.46 7.06 11.90
N SER A 274 35.69 7.26 11.41
CA SER A 274 36.64 8.23 11.95
C SER A 274 36.13 9.68 11.81
N ASP A 275 35.40 10.00 10.75
CA ASP A 275 34.87 11.34 10.51
C ASP A 275 33.62 11.65 11.37
N ILE A 276 32.91 10.61 11.86
CA ILE A 276 31.71 10.74 12.70
C ILE A 276 32.06 10.85 14.21
N THR A 277 33.23 10.39 14.63
CA THR A 277 33.63 10.46 16.05
C THR A 277 34.97 11.15 16.21
N GLY A 278 34.98 12.38 16.71
CA GLY A 278 36.16 13.06 17.26
C GLY A 278 36.69 12.41 18.55
N ILE A 279 36.81 11.09 18.60
CA ILE A 279 37.33 10.32 19.73
C ILE A 279 38.46 9.45 19.20
N GLN A 280 39.71 9.86 19.48
CA GLN A 280 40.83 8.93 19.51
C GLN A 280 40.61 7.95 20.67
N GLN A 281 40.61 6.64 20.41
CA GLN A 281 41.66 5.71 20.88
C GLN A 281 41.26 4.21 20.76
N ASN A 282 42.25 3.47 20.22
CA ASN A 282 42.69 2.09 20.47
C ASN A 282 41.67 0.94 20.52
N TRP A 283 41.68 0.13 19.45
CA TRP A 283 41.20 -1.24 19.44
C TRP A 283 42.39 -2.21 19.30
N ASP A 284 43.20 -2.33 20.36
CA ASP A 284 44.13 -3.45 20.49
C ASP A 284 43.40 -4.64 21.12
N TRP A 285 42.93 -5.55 20.29
CA TRP A 285 42.60 -6.91 20.71
C TRP A 285 42.98 -7.89 19.60
N TYR A 286 44.26 -8.24 19.50
CA TYR A 286 44.71 -9.53 18.98
C TYR A 286 46.18 -9.71 19.38
N ASN A 287 46.39 -10.25 20.58
CA ASN A 287 47.57 -10.99 21.01
C ASN A 287 47.23 -11.61 22.37
N ASP A 288 46.63 -12.80 22.32
CA ASP A 288 46.87 -13.98 23.18
C ASP A 288 45.82 -15.06 22.89
#